data_AF-U1NQP7-F1
#
_entry.id   AF-U1NQP7-F1
#
_cell.length_a   1.000
_cell.length_b   1.000
_cell.length_c   1.000
_cell.angle_alpha   90.00
_cell.angle_beta   90.00
_cell.angle_gamma   90.00
#
_symmetry.space_group_name_H-M   'P 1'
#
loop_
_entity.id
_entity.type
_entity.pdbx_description
1 polymer ?
#
loop_
_entity_poly.entity_id
_entity_poly.type
_entity_poly.pdbx_seq_one_letter_code
_entity_poly.pdbx_strand_id
1 'polypeptide(L)'
;MEVVRNIQLKLDVSEGDHKVLNETFEQFRQATKHVADHGCDHNSSEITDTKNTLHNETYSDVCDELSLQSSLVQSARNLAATALGNRKDRIIKDGERASKPTFRGSMACTTEPSHTTTTTYPLPH
;
A
#
# COMPACT_ATOMS: atom_id res chain seq x y z
N MET A 1 -1.53 21.80 5.61
CA MET A 1 -0.22 21.18 5.33
C MET A 1 -0.42 19.67 5.34
N GLU A 2 -0.34 19.03 4.17
CA GLU A 2 -0.45 17.57 4.07
C GLU A 2 0.86 16.94 4.56
N VAL A 3 0.81 16.17 5.66
CA VAL A 3 1.99 15.49 6.20
C VAL A 3 2.08 14.10 5.60
N VAL A 4 2.91 13.95 4.57
CA VAL A 4 3.24 12.64 3.98
C VAL A 4 4.38 12.03 4.79
N ARG A 5 4.13 10.87 5.42
CA ARG A 5 5.15 10.10 6.15
C ARG A 5 5.58 8.91 5.30
N ASN A 6 6.85 8.85 4.93
CA ASN A 6 7.44 7.70 4.25
C ASN A 6 8.26 6.87 5.22
N ILE A 7 8.10 5.55 5.15
CA ILE A 7 8.92 4.58 5.88
C ILE A 7 9.69 3.76 4.84
N GLN A 8 11.01 3.69 5.00
CA GLN A 8 11.85 2.79 4.21
C GLN A 8 12.13 1.52 5.03
N LEU A 9 11.92 0.36 4.42
CA LEU A 9 12.18 -0.94 5.00
C LEU A 9 13.23 -1.65 4.13
N LYS A 10 14.37 -2.02 4.73
CA LYS A 10 15.38 -2.85 4.08
C LYS A 10 15.12 -4.29 4.46
N LEU A 11 14.81 -5.11 3.46
CA LEU A 11 14.59 -6.54 3.62
C LEU A 11 15.78 -7.26 2.97
N ASP A 12 16.43 -8.15 3.72
CA ASP A 12 17.44 -9.04 3.18
C ASP A 12 16.73 -10.28 2.61
N VAL A 13 16.62 -10.33 1.29
CA VAL A 13 15.79 -11.29 0.56
C VAL A 13 16.64 -11.84 -0.58
N SER A 14 16.53 -13.13 -0.84
CA SER A 14 17.27 -13.75 -1.94
C SER A 14 16.81 -13.18 -3.29
N GLU A 15 17.69 -13.22 -4.29
CA GLU A 15 17.37 -12.71 -5.63
C GLU A 15 16.16 -13.44 -6.25
N GLY A 16 16.01 -14.74 -5.96
CA GLY A 16 14.86 -15.54 -6.39
C GLY A 16 13.54 -15.12 -5.74
N ASP A 17 13.58 -14.65 -4.50
CA ASP A 17 12.40 -14.26 -3.73
C ASP A 17 11.98 -12.80 -3.98
N HIS A 18 12.86 -11.96 -4.56
CA HIS A 18 12.51 -10.57 -4.93
C HIS A 18 11.30 -10.49 -5.85
N LYS A 19 11.20 -11.40 -6.82
CA LYS A 19 10.08 -11.44 -7.76
C LYS A 19 8.76 -11.74 -7.04
N VAL A 20 8.77 -12.76 -6.17
CA VAL A 20 7.59 -13.19 -5.39
C VAL A 20 7.15 -12.08 -4.44
N LEU A 21 8.11 -11.42 -3.78
CA LEU A 21 7.82 -10.32 -2.87
C LEU A 21 7.22 -9.12 -3.63
N ASN A 22 7.77 -8.76 -4.79
CA ASN A 22 7.25 -7.67 -5.62
C ASN A 22 5.84 -7.96 -6.13
N GLU A 23 5.59 -9.18 -6.60
CA GLU A 23 4.25 -9.60 -7.03
C GLU A 23 3.25 -9.57 -5.89
N THR A 24 3.64 -10.08 -4.71
CA THR A 24 2.80 -10.02 -3.50
C THR A 24 2.48 -8.58 -3.11
N PHE A 25 3.45 -7.67 -3.20
CA PHE A 25 3.26 -6.26 -2.89
C PHE A 25 2.27 -5.58 -3.86
N GLU A 26 2.39 -5.84 -5.15
CA GLU A 26 1.45 -5.30 -6.14
C GLU A 26 0.04 -5.85 -5.96
N GLN A 27 -0.13 -7.16 -5.73
CA GLN A 27 -1.43 -7.74 -5.45
C GLN A 27 -2.04 -7.18 -4.14
N PHE A 28 -1.24 -7.02 -3.08
CA PHE A 28 -1.69 -6.38 -1.84
C PHE A 28 -2.18 -4.95 -2.07
N ARG A 29 -1.46 -4.18 -2.89
CA ARG A 29 -1.84 -2.83 -3.28
C ARG A 29 -3.14 -2.81 -4.11
N GLN A 30 -3.30 -3.73 -5.05
CA GLN A 30 -4.52 -3.88 -5.85
C GLN A 30 -5.72 -4.21 -4.97
N ALA A 31 -5.60 -5.19 -4.06
CA ALA A 31 -6.64 -5.52 -3.08
C ALA A 31 -7.04 -4.31 -2.23
N THR A 32 -6.06 -3.57 -1.70
CA THR A 32 -6.32 -2.39 -0.86
C THR A 32 -7.06 -1.32 -1.64
N LYS A 33 -6.65 -1.08 -2.90
CA LYS A 33 -7.32 -0.12 -3.78
C LYS A 33 -8.74 -0.58 -4.10
N HIS A 34 -8.95 -1.83 -4.48
CA HIS A 34 -10.28 -2.36 -4.78
C HIS A 34 -11.25 -2.15 -3.60
N VAL A 35 -10.82 -2.46 -2.36
CA VAL A 35 -11.65 -2.25 -1.17
C VAL A 35 -11.93 -0.77 -0.92
N ALA A 36 -10.94 0.10 -1.08
CA ALA A 36 -11.11 1.53 -0.90
C ALA A 36 -11.98 2.17 -1.98
N ASP A 37 -11.91 1.64 -3.20
CA ASP A 37 -12.73 2.03 -4.34
C ASP A 37 -14.19 1.68 -4.08
N HIS A 38 -14.46 0.46 -3.60
CA HIS A 38 -15.79 0.00 -3.19
C HIS A 38 -16.36 0.84 -2.04
N GLY A 39 -15.58 1.06 -0.98
CA GLY A 39 -16.02 1.88 0.18
C GLY A 39 -16.18 3.38 -0.13
N CYS A 40 -15.74 3.84 -1.30
CA CYS A 40 -15.89 5.22 -1.78
C CYS A 40 -17.01 5.39 -2.82
N ASP A 41 -17.93 4.43 -2.96
CA ASP A 41 -18.82 4.37 -4.13
C ASP A 41 -19.49 5.71 -4.48
N HIS A 42 -19.51 6.00 -5.78
CA HIS A 42 -19.44 7.34 -6.37
C HIS A 42 -20.72 8.18 -6.25
N ASN A 43 -21.79 7.65 -5.64
CA ASN A 43 -23.12 8.26 -5.66
C ASN A 43 -23.63 8.73 -4.30
N SER A 44 -22.96 8.35 -3.20
CA SER A 44 -23.44 8.62 -1.85
C SER A 44 -22.45 9.49 -1.10
N SER A 45 -22.93 10.48 -0.35
CA SER A 45 -22.12 11.22 0.64
C SER A 45 -21.66 10.34 1.81
N GLU A 46 -21.96 9.03 1.76
CA GLU A 46 -21.76 8.05 2.81
C GLU A 46 -20.55 7.18 2.46
N ILE A 47 -19.47 7.37 3.21
CA ILE A 47 -18.26 6.55 3.12
C ILE A 47 -18.46 5.32 4.00
N THR A 48 -18.35 4.11 3.41
CA THR A 48 -18.39 2.85 4.16
C THR A 48 -16.99 2.49 4.64
N ASP A 49 -16.71 2.74 5.92
CA ASP A 49 -15.45 2.40 6.59
C ASP A 49 -15.55 1.17 7.51
N THR A 50 -16.74 0.57 7.62
CA THR A 50 -16.97 -0.61 8.46
C THR A 50 -16.30 -1.85 7.87
N LYS A 51 -15.30 -2.37 8.59
CA LYS A 51 -14.51 -3.54 8.19
C LYS A 51 -15.35 -4.77 7.82
N ASN A 52 -16.43 -5.05 8.56
CA ASN A 52 -17.23 -6.24 8.30
C ASN A 52 -18.04 -6.13 7.00
N THR A 53 -18.61 -4.96 6.75
CA THR A 53 -19.33 -4.65 5.50
C THR A 53 -18.40 -4.77 4.30
N LEU A 54 -17.26 -4.08 4.33
CA LEU A 54 -16.24 -4.15 3.28
C LEU A 54 -15.75 -5.58 3.05
N HIS A 55 -15.63 -6.40 4.10
CA HIS A 55 -15.23 -7.80 3.94
C HIS A 55 -16.27 -8.60 3.16
N ASN A 56 -17.54 -8.51 3.57
CA ASN A 56 -18.60 -9.29 2.95
C ASN A 56 -18.78 -8.91 1.47
N GLU A 57 -18.52 -7.64 1.14
CA GLU A 57 -18.71 -7.11 -0.20
C GLU A 57 -17.52 -7.39 -1.13
N THR A 58 -16.28 -7.33 -0.63
CA THR A 58 -15.09 -7.35 -1.52
C THR A 58 -14.21 -8.58 -1.36
N TYR A 59 -14.44 -9.45 -0.38
CA TYR A 59 -13.52 -10.55 -0.08
C TYR A 59 -13.48 -11.59 -1.20
N SER A 60 -14.64 -11.99 -1.72
CA SER A 60 -14.71 -12.98 -2.81
C SER A 60 -14.01 -12.47 -4.06
N ASP A 61 -14.32 -11.24 -4.49
CA ASP A 61 -13.71 -10.62 -5.67
C ASP A 61 -12.17 -10.59 -5.58
N VAL A 62 -11.64 -10.18 -4.42
CA VAL A 62 -10.19 -10.12 -4.21
C VAL A 62 -9.56 -11.51 -4.16
N CYS A 63 -10.23 -12.51 -3.59
CA CYS A 63 -9.75 -13.89 -3.55
C CYS A 63 -9.79 -14.57 -4.92
N ASP A 64 -10.76 -14.23 -5.77
CA ASP A 64 -10.93 -14.80 -7.09
C ASP A 64 -9.97 -14.16 -8.12
N GLU A 65 -9.69 -12.87 -7.97
CA GLU A 65 -8.84 -12.11 -8.90
C GLU A 65 -7.34 -12.22 -8.57
N LEU A 66 -6.98 -12.33 -7.29
CA LEU A 66 -5.59 -12.24 -6.84
C LEU A 66 -5.13 -13.53 -6.16
N SER A 67 -3.88 -13.91 -6.40
CA SER A 67 -3.23 -15.04 -5.72
C SER A 67 -2.72 -14.67 -4.31
N LEU A 68 -3.54 -13.93 -3.55
CA LEU A 68 -3.17 -13.40 -2.25
C LEU A 68 -3.67 -14.33 -1.13
N GLN A 69 -2.83 -14.55 -0.12
CA GLN A 69 -3.23 -15.33 1.04
C GLN A 69 -4.30 -14.59 1.85
N SER A 70 -5.28 -15.32 2.41
CA SER A 70 -6.46 -14.74 3.06
C SER A 70 -6.16 -13.72 4.16
N SER A 71 -5.09 -13.89 4.94
CA SER A 71 -4.68 -12.93 5.98
C SER A 71 -4.17 -11.61 5.38
N LEU A 72 -3.54 -11.65 4.21
CA LEU A 72 -3.11 -10.45 3.49
C LEU A 72 -4.32 -9.72 2.90
N VAL A 73 -5.34 -10.44 2.42
CA VAL A 73 -6.61 -9.84 1.95
C VAL A 73 -7.31 -9.09 3.09
N GLN A 74 -7.39 -9.71 4.27
CA GLN A 74 -7.95 -9.07 5.46
C GLN A 74 -7.14 -7.86 5.91
N SER A 75 -5.81 -7.92 5.77
CA SER A 75 -4.91 -6.81 6.10
C SER A 75 -5.07 -5.64 5.13
N ALA A 76 -5.19 -5.92 3.82
CA ALA A 76 -5.50 -4.92 2.79
C ALA A 76 -6.83 -4.24 3.07
N ARG A 77 -7.87 -5.01 3.42
CA ARG A 77 -9.17 -4.47 3.85
C ARG A 77 -9.04 -3.57 5.08
N ASN A 78 -8.30 -4.00 6.10
CA ASN A 78 -8.09 -3.18 7.31
C ASN A 78 -7.40 -1.86 7.01
N LEU A 79 -6.41 -1.88 6.12
CA LEU A 79 -5.70 -0.69 5.66
C LEU A 79 -6.65 0.25 4.91
N ALA A 80 -7.45 -0.28 3.98
CA ALA A 80 -8.47 0.48 3.26
C ALA A 80 -9.50 1.11 4.21
N ALA A 81 -10.09 0.32 5.10
CA ALA A 81 -11.07 0.79 6.09
C ALA A 81 -10.52 1.92 6.97
N THR A 82 -9.25 1.81 7.41
CA THR A 82 -8.60 2.87 8.20
C THR A 82 -8.44 4.16 7.38
N ALA A 83 -8.03 4.05 6.12
CA ALA A 83 -7.91 5.21 5.23
C ALA A 83 -9.27 5.87 4.96
N LEU A 84 -10.33 5.08 4.79
CA LEU A 84 -11.71 5.55 4.61
C LEU A 84 -12.24 6.23 5.87
N GLY A 85 -12.03 5.65 7.05
CA GLY A 85 -12.41 6.27 8.33
C GLY A 85 -11.71 7.60 8.56
N ASN A 86 -10.40 7.67 8.30
CA ASN A 86 -9.64 8.93 8.36
C ASN A 86 -10.19 9.98 7.37
N ARG A 87 -10.60 9.57 6.17
CA ARG A 87 -11.23 10.46 5.18
C ARG A 87 -12.58 10.97 5.68
N LYS A 88 -13.42 10.07 6.22
CA LYS A 88 -14.75 10.39 6.78
C LYS A 88 -14.62 11.40 7.92
N ASP A 89 -13.68 11.18 8.83
CA ASP A 89 -13.40 12.08 9.94
C ASP A 89 -12.99 13.48 9.47
N ARG A 90 -12.16 13.59 8.44
CA ARG A 90 -11.77 14.89 7.85
C ARG A 90 -12.95 15.61 7.22
N ILE A 91 -13.82 14.90 6.49
CA ILE A 91 -15.01 15.51 5.89
C ILE A 91 -15.94 16.06 6.98
N ILE A 92 -16.14 15.30 8.06
CA ILE A 92 -17.02 15.69 9.17
C ILE A 92 -16.43 16.86 9.98
N LYS A 93 -15.12 16.83 10.28
CA LYS A 93 -14.46 17.82 11.15
C LYS A 93 -14.09 19.11 10.42
N ASP A 94 -13.55 19.01 9.21
CA ASP A 94 -12.97 20.14 8.49
C ASP A 94 -13.94 20.73 7.45
N GLY A 95 -15.08 20.07 7.20
CA GLY A 95 -16.03 20.46 6.14
C GLY A 95 -15.43 20.39 4.73
N GLU A 96 -14.26 19.77 4.59
CA GLU A 96 -13.42 19.83 3.41
C GLU A 96 -13.68 18.62 2.50
N ARG A 97 -13.73 18.82 1.17
CA ARG A 97 -13.83 17.74 0.20
C ARG A 97 -12.52 16.94 0.21
N ALA A 98 -12.46 15.89 1.01
CA ALA A 98 -11.32 14.99 1.04
C ALA A 98 -11.32 14.07 -0.19
N SER A 99 -10.21 14.08 -0.94
CA SER A 99 -9.99 13.17 -2.07
C SER A 99 -9.97 11.70 -1.64
N LYS A 100 -10.25 10.81 -2.59
CA LYS A 100 -10.17 9.36 -2.42
C LYS A 100 -8.74 8.94 -1.98
N PRO A 101 -8.60 8.00 -1.03
CA PRO A 101 -7.28 7.54 -0.61
C PRO A 101 -6.53 6.90 -1.78
N THR A 102 -5.24 7.23 -1.88
CA THR A 102 -4.34 6.63 -2.87
C THR A 102 -3.28 5.81 -2.14
N PHE A 103 -3.12 4.55 -2.55
CA PHE A 103 -2.11 3.65 -1.99
C PHE A 103 -0.89 3.62 -2.91
N ARG A 104 0.26 4.01 -2.35
CA ARG A 104 1.55 4.10 -3.03
C ARG A 104 2.58 3.27 -2.27
N GLY A 105 3.52 2.72 -3.01
CA GLY A 105 4.68 2.01 -2.51
C GLY A 105 5.42 1.42 -3.71
N SER A 106 6.73 1.28 -3.58
CA SER A 106 7.58 0.76 -4.64
C SER A 106 8.70 -0.03 -3.99
N MET A 107 9.00 -1.19 -4.55
CA MET A 107 10.19 -1.94 -4.17
C MET A 107 11.36 -1.55 -5.06
N ALA A 108 12.52 -1.33 -4.46
CA ALA A 108 13.78 -1.16 -5.15
C ALA A 108 14.73 -2.27 -4.70
N CYS A 109 15.30 -3.00 -5.64
CA CYS A 109 16.35 -3.99 -5.34
C CYS A 109 17.68 -3.24 -5.32
N THR A 110 18.31 -3.16 -4.14
CA THR A 110 19.70 -2.67 -4.03
C THR A 110 20.63 -3.85 -4.14
N THR A 111 21.11 -4.15 -5.35
CA THR A 111 22.28 -5.01 -5.55
C THR A 111 23.51 -4.19 -5.15
N GLU A 112 23.87 -4.21 -3.88
CA GLU A 112 25.17 -3.71 -3.41
C GLU A 112 26.26 -4.65 -3.94
N PRO A 113 27.22 -4.20 -4.78
CA PRO A 113 28.38 -5.01 -5.08
C PRO A 113 29.26 -5.07 -3.83
N SER A 114 29.36 -6.26 -3.25
CA SER A 114 30.22 -6.56 -2.10
C SER A 114 31.70 -6.59 -2.49
N HIS A 115 32.27 -5.50 -3.01
CA HIS A 115 33.73 -5.34 -3.08
C HIS A 115 34.16 -3.90 -2.81
N THR A 116 34.84 -3.72 -1.69
CA THR A 116 35.63 -2.53 -1.34
C THR A 116 36.77 -2.36 -2.34
N THR A 117 36.71 -1.34 -3.20
CA THR A 117 37.89 -0.82 -3.88
C THR A 117 38.20 0.57 -3.35
N THR A 118 39.22 0.62 -2.49
CA THR A 118 39.94 1.83 -2.10
C THR A 118 40.47 2.51 -3.37
N THR A 119 39.87 3.65 -3.75
CA THR A 119 40.41 4.51 -4.79
C THR A 119 41.39 5.50 -4.16
N THR A 120 42.68 5.31 -4.40
CA THR A 120 43.74 6.24 -4.02
C THR A 120 43.85 7.30 -5.12
N TYR A 121 43.54 8.56 -4.77
CA TYR A 121 43.79 9.71 -5.66
C TYR A 121 45.28 10.06 -5.66
N PRO A 122 45.93 10.24 -6.82
CA PRO A 122 47.27 10.82 -6.87
C PRO A 122 47.21 12.34 -6.64
N LEU A 123 48.16 12.85 -5.85
CA LEU A 123 48.34 14.28 -5.57
C LEU A 123 48.83 15.03 -6.82
N PRO A 124 48.34 16.26 -7.07
CA PRO A 124 48.78 17.07 -8.21
C PRO A 124 50.17 17.67 -7.97
N HIS A 125 50.98 17.69 -9.03
CA HIS A 125 52.30 18.33 -9.12
C HIS A 125 52.20 19.86 -9.23
#